data_AF-A0A317JCS1-F1
#
_entry.id   AF-A0A317JCS1-F1
#
_cell.length_a   1.000
_cell.length_b   1.000
_cell.length_c   1.000
_cell.angle_alpha   90.00
_cell.angle_beta   90.00
_cell.angle_gamma   90.00
#
_symmetry.space_group_name_H-M   'P 1'
#
loop_
_entity.id
_entity.type
_entity.pdbx_description
1 polymer ?
#
loop_
_entity_poly.entity_id
_entity_poly.type
_entity_poly.pdbx_seq_one_letter_code
_entity_poly.pdbx_strand_id
1 'polypeptide(L)'
;MRKATIIHRRSAMTNRYPIVLFLALLNFSHFALAAATATAAAATAAIPAAADGFDIIVLGGQSNAVGFGDGPWEDELNLPSVNTHLFQIGRANNGCEHLDPWDQSPPAIYPAKDVLDNWFMSPCQPLAGPIGQLGATNVAMSFARRYYENIGRQKNRDVLIVPAALGGSASFLWWDERCPSPGCGVDTGFYEKLHVAEPLRHAKGLLFDLIQRVLLATTLAPRNRVVALLWLQGESDLFCVSDSPRKFVNGNPCNQGGPLVLPQWSSAEWLIRTSAIFNEIHRETHSNFPILVGGMVRSFTGWGRAGARLKEQMIADATRTFQPGNSFVTNAVYVPPPAESRSTFEEFNLRPQLKKFANPKDPSQAVHFSNQSLQNYGRVMFEDYFSRIKSHAFVEF
;
A
#
# COMPACT_ATOMS: atom_id res chain seq x y z
N MET A 1 19.12 21.34 -88.60
CA MET A 1 19.90 20.10 -88.37
C MET A 1 19.78 19.79 -86.88
N ARG A 2 19.13 18.76 -86.32
CA ARG A 2 18.62 17.41 -86.69
C ARG A 2 17.09 17.37 -86.40
N LYS A 3 16.16 17.00 -87.30
CA LYS A 3 15.56 15.65 -87.59
C LYS A 3 15.35 14.80 -86.32
N ALA A 4 14.22 14.13 -86.02
CA ALA A 4 12.91 13.85 -86.63
C ALA A 4 12.07 13.14 -85.52
N THR A 5 10.82 13.55 -85.19
CA THR A 5 9.50 13.00 -85.65
C THR A 5 9.00 11.76 -84.85
N ILE A 6 7.65 11.62 -84.75
CA ILE A 6 6.82 10.38 -84.61
C ILE A 6 6.44 9.98 -83.15
N ILE A 7 5.21 9.66 -82.70
CA ILE A 7 3.85 9.44 -83.28
C ILE A 7 2.78 9.47 -82.15
N HIS A 8 1.52 9.82 -82.49
CA HIS A 8 0.29 9.59 -81.70
C HIS A 8 -0.09 8.11 -81.54
N ARG A 9 -0.66 7.68 -80.40
CA ARG A 9 -1.79 6.72 -80.38
C ARG A 9 -2.51 6.63 -79.03
N ARG A 10 -3.85 6.54 -79.13
CA ARG A 10 -4.87 6.27 -78.09
C ARG A 10 -4.77 4.84 -77.53
N SER A 11 -5.25 4.65 -76.29
CA SER A 11 -6.09 3.53 -75.76
C SER A 11 -6.17 3.68 -74.22
N ALA A 12 -7.32 4.02 -73.63
CA ALA A 12 -8.43 3.15 -73.21
C ALA A 12 -8.08 2.17 -72.07
N MET A 13 -8.64 2.42 -70.86
CA MET A 13 -9.07 1.41 -69.84
C MET A 13 -9.78 2.18 -68.70
N THR A 14 -11.11 2.24 -68.69
CA THR A 14 -12.05 1.38 -67.91
C THR A 14 -11.99 1.56 -66.38
N ASN A 15 -12.93 2.36 -65.88
CA ASN A 15 -14.01 2.02 -64.95
C ASN A 15 -13.74 1.06 -63.75
N ARG A 16 -14.17 1.53 -62.57
CA ARG A 16 -14.63 0.80 -61.36
C ARG A 16 -13.58 0.28 -60.36
N TYR A 17 -13.54 0.92 -59.19
CA TYR A 17 -13.44 0.22 -57.90
C TYR A 17 -14.44 0.83 -56.89
N PRO A 18 -15.41 0.04 -56.40
CA PRO A 18 -16.25 0.36 -55.25
C PRO A 18 -15.62 -0.15 -53.94
N ILE A 19 -15.97 0.49 -52.83
CA ILE A 19 -16.18 -0.13 -51.50
C ILE A 19 -15.06 -1.08 -51.03
N VAL A 20 -14.00 -0.54 -50.40
CA VAL A 20 -13.23 -1.25 -49.37
C VAL A 20 -12.85 -0.24 -48.28
N LEU A 21 -13.84 0.21 -47.49
CA LEU A 21 -13.58 1.03 -46.31
C LEU A 21 -14.60 0.71 -45.21
N PHE A 22 -14.78 -0.56 -44.86
CA PHE A 22 -15.63 -0.94 -43.72
C PHE A 22 -15.23 -2.25 -43.00
N LEU A 23 -14.01 -2.75 -43.18
CA LEU A 23 -13.53 -3.99 -42.52
C LEU A 23 -12.28 -3.83 -41.65
N ALA A 24 -11.70 -2.62 -41.55
CA ALA A 24 -10.51 -2.38 -40.72
C ALA A 24 -10.84 -1.93 -39.27
N LEU A 25 -12.06 -1.49 -38.99
CA LEU A 25 -12.45 -0.98 -37.67
C LEU A 25 -13.06 -2.04 -36.73
N LEU A 26 -13.38 -3.23 -37.23
CA LEU A 26 -13.96 -4.33 -36.43
C LEU A 26 -12.92 -5.32 -35.88
N ASN A 27 -11.67 -5.25 -36.35
CA ASN A 27 -10.59 -6.13 -35.88
C ASN A 27 -9.74 -5.51 -34.75
N PHE A 28 -9.67 -4.19 -34.62
CA PHE A 28 -8.91 -3.55 -33.53
C PHE A 28 -9.57 -3.76 -32.16
N SER A 29 -10.90 -3.85 -32.09
CA SER A 29 -11.65 -4.09 -30.85
C SER A 29 -11.50 -5.53 -30.35
N HIS A 30 -11.36 -6.51 -31.24
CA HIS A 30 -11.16 -7.91 -30.84
C HIS A 30 -9.73 -8.20 -30.38
N PHE A 31 -8.72 -7.57 -31.00
CA PHE A 31 -7.33 -7.73 -30.57
C PHE A 31 -7.02 -7.00 -29.25
N ALA A 32 -7.59 -5.81 -29.02
CA ALA A 32 -7.45 -5.11 -27.75
C ALA A 32 -8.12 -5.85 -26.59
N LEU A 33 -9.33 -6.39 -26.82
CA LEU A 33 -10.05 -7.18 -25.82
C LEU A 33 -9.36 -8.53 -25.54
N ALA A 34 -8.89 -9.22 -26.59
CA ALA A 34 -8.16 -10.49 -26.45
C ALA A 34 -6.82 -10.31 -25.71
N ALA A 35 -6.08 -9.23 -25.97
CA ALA A 35 -4.84 -8.92 -25.27
C ALA A 35 -5.08 -8.56 -23.79
N ALA A 36 -6.12 -7.77 -23.49
CA ALA A 36 -6.53 -7.45 -22.12
C ALA A 36 -6.99 -8.70 -21.35
N THR A 37 -7.72 -9.62 -22.00
CA THR A 37 -8.09 -10.90 -21.39
C THR A 37 -6.89 -11.82 -21.18
N ALA A 38 -5.87 -11.76 -22.04
CA ALA A 38 -4.67 -12.60 -21.93
C ALA A 38 -3.68 -12.10 -20.86
N THR A 39 -3.56 -10.78 -20.64
CA THR A 39 -2.74 -10.22 -19.55
C THR A 39 -3.41 -10.34 -18.20
N ALA A 40 -4.73 -10.17 -18.12
CA ALA A 40 -5.51 -10.57 -16.94
C ALA A 40 -5.39 -12.08 -16.68
N ALA A 41 -5.37 -12.93 -17.73
CA ALA A 41 -5.15 -14.37 -17.64
C ALA A 41 -3.75 -14.75 -17.09
N ALA A 42 -2.73 -13.93 -17.35
CA ALA A 42 -1.38 -14.14 -16.83
C ALA A 42 -1.25 -13.74 -15.35
N ALA A 43 -1.93 -12.67 -14.90
CA ALA A 43 -2.01 -12.28 -13.49
C ALA A 43 -2.94 -13.19 -12.65
N THR A 44 -3.81 -13.97 -13.30
CA THR A 44 -4.77 -14.90 -12.68
C THR A 44 -4.24 -16.33 -12.55
N ALA A 45 -2.98 -16.61 -12.90
CA ALA A 45 -2.39 -17.92 -12.73
C ALA A 45 -2.37 -18.30 -11.22
N ALA A 46 -3.43 -18.99 -10.79
CA ALA A 46 -3.75 -19.45 -9.44
C ALA A 46 -4.49 -18.47 -8.50
N ILE A 47 -5.45 -17.68 -8.99
CA ILE A 47 -6.53 -17.23 -8.10
C ILE A 47 -7.52 -18.40 -7.96
N PRO A 48 -7.58 -19.13 -6.82
CA PRO A 48 -8.71 -20.02 -6.58
C PRO A 48 -9.97 -19.17 -6.72
N ALA A 49 -10.95 -19.64 -7.49
CA ALA A 49 -12.17 -18.88 -7.76
C ALA A 49 -12.81 -18.44 -6.42
N ALA A 50 -12.50 -17.23 -5.98
CA ALA A 50 -12.98 -16.69 -4.72
C ALA A 50 -14.50 -16.71 -4.79
N ALA A 51 -15.13 -17.39 -3.83
CA ALA A 51 -16.45 -17.96 -4.04
C ALA A 51 -17.57 -16.93 -4.24
N ASP A 52 -17.30 -15.63 -4.01
CA ASP A 52 -18.13 -14.50 -4.46
C ASP A 52 -17.31 -13.22 -4.78
N GLY A 53 -15.99 -13.33 -4.91
CA GLY A 53 -15.03 -12.21 -5.01
C GLY A 53 -14.36 -11.85 -3.67
N PHE A 54 -13.41 -10.92 -3.72
CA PHE A 54 -12.59 -10.50 -2.58
C PHE A 54 -13.14 -9.28 -1.84
N ASP A 55 -13.09 -9.33 -0.51
CA ASP A 55 -13.12 -8.13 0.33
C ASP A 55 -11.68 -7.61 0.50
N ILE A 56 -11.41 -6.41 -0.01
CA ILE A 56 -10.07 -5.86 -0.15
C ILE A 56 -9.72 -4.98 1.05
N ILE A 57 -8.63 -5.32 1.72
CA ILE A 57 -8.03 -4.50 2.79
C ILE A 57 -6.77 -3.85 2.24
N VAL A 58 -6.71 -2.53 2.27
CA VAL A 58 -5.53 -1.77 1.86
C VAL A 58 -4.68 -1.47 3.08
N LEU A 59 -3.36 -1.64 2.97
CA LEU A 59 -2.40 -1.30 4.03
C LEU A 59 -1.46 -0.21 3.51
N GLY A 60 -1.54 0.98 4.10
CA GLY A 60 -0.65 2.10 3.79
C GLY A 60 0.06 2.63 5.04
N GLY A 61 1.10 3.44 4.83
CA GLY A 61 1.88 4.05 5.90
C GLY A 61 3.35 3.62 5.91
N GLN A 62 3.98 3.60 7.09
CA GLN A 62 5.43 3.38 7.22
C GLN A 62 5.81 2.10 7.98
N SER A 63 6.96 2.05 8.64
CA SER A 63 7.54 0.82 9.21
C SER A 63 6.61 0.07 10.18
N ASN A 64 5.80 0.77 10.98
CA ASN A 64 4.80 0.15 11.84
C ASN A 64 3.59 -0.42 11.07
N ALA A 65 3.23 0.15 9.91
CA ALA A 65 2.27 -0.46 8.99
C ALA A 65 2.88 -1.70 8.32
N VAL A 66 4.14 -1.58 7.87
CA VAL A 66 4.86 -2.67 7.19
C VAL A 66 4.99 -3.89 8.09
N GLY A 67 5.32 -3.71 9.37
CA GLY A 67 5.46 -4.79 10.34
C GLY A 67 6.87 -4.96 10.90
N PHE A 68 7.60 -3.86 11.12
CA PHE A 68 8.98 -3.88 11.63
C PHE A 68 9.10 -4.22 13.12
N GLY A 69 8.05 -4.78 13.73
CA GLY A 69 8.10 -5.23 15.11
C GLY A 69 8.98 -6.46 15.28
N ASP A 70 9.40 -6.68 16.52
CA ASP A 70 10.17 -7.87 16.90
C ASP A 70 9.53 -8.54 18.13
N GLY A 71 9.94 -9.77 18.38
CA GLY A 71 9.48 -10.59 19.49
C GLY A 71 8.37 -11.58 19.14
N PRO A 72 8.01 -12.44 20.11
CA PRO A 72 6.95 -13.41 19.92
C PRO A 72 5.61 -12.70 19.84
N TRP A 73 4.67 -13.36 19.18
CA TRP A 73 3.28 -12.93 19.16
C TRP A 73 2.36 -14.14 19.10
N GLU A 74 1.15 -13.93 19.57
CA GLU A 74 0.05 -14.88 19.50
C GLU A 74 -1.14 -14.18 18.86
N ASP A 75 -1.85 -14.92 18.01
CA ASP A 75 -3.11 -14.52 17.40
C ASP A 75 -3.98 -15.78 17.35
N GLU A 76 -5.08 -15.77 18.10
CA GLU A 76 -5.99 -16.91 18.23
C GLU A 76 -6.62 -17.33 16.89
N LEU A 77 -6.61 -16.42 15.90
CA LEU A 77 -7.11 -16.66 14.55
C LEU A 77 -6.01 -16.95 13.53
N ASN A 78 -4.75 -17.10 13.96
CA ASN A 78 -3.69 -17.64 13.10
C ASN A 78 -3.86 -19.15 12.93
N LEU A 79 -4.94 -19.53 12.27
CA LEU A 79 -5.37 -20.90 12.05
C LEU A 79 -5.31 -21.22 10.54
N PRO A 80 -4.89 -22.43 10.14
CA PRO A 80 -4.92 -22.84 8.74
C PRO A 80 -6.29 -22.63 8.09
N SER A 81 -7.38 -22.92 8.81
CA SER A 81 -8.77 -22.75 8.34
C SER A 81 -9.19 -21.31 8.07
N VAL A 82 -8.42 -20.32 8.55
CA VAL A 82 -8.61 -18.89 8.26
C VAL A 82 -7.65 -18.46 7.17
N ASN A 83 -6.37 -18.79 7.33
CA ASN A 83 -5.31 -18.30 6.47
C ASN A 83 -5.44 -18.79 5.01
N THR A 84 -6.11 -19.93 4.75
CA THR A 84 -6.40 -20.39 3.38
C THR A 84 -7.33 -19.46 2.59
N HIS A 85 -8.00 -18.53 3.26
CA HIS A 85 -8.91 -17.54 2.67
C HIS A 85 -8.32 -16.14 2.60
N LEU A 86 -7.04 -15.98 2.96
CA LEU A 86 -6.35 -14.70 2.97
C LEU A 86 -5.31 -14.69 1.85
N PHE A 87 -5.38 -13.67 0.99
CA PHE A 87 -4.52 -13.48 -0.16
C PHE A 87 -3.88 -12.10 -0.10
N GLN A 88 -2.81 -11.89 -0.85
CA GLN A 88 -2.23 -10.56 -1.04
C GLN A 88 -1.88 -10.33 -2.51
N ILE A 89 -1.94 -9.07 -2.93
CA ILE A 89 -1.28 -8.64 -4.16
C ILE A 89 0.20 -8.51 -3.85
N GLY A 90 1.02 -9.29 -4.53
CA GLY A 90 2.47 -9.20 -4.48
C GLY A 90 3.02 -8.04 -5.30
N ARG A 91 4.28 -7.74 -5.05
CA ARG A 91 5.09 -6.82 -5.86
C ARG A 91 5.89 -7.58 -6.92
N ALA A 92 6.00 -8.91 -6.79
CA ALA A 92 6.65 -9.82 -7.74
C ALA A 92 5.78 -11.08 -8.03
N ASN A 93 6.18 -11.85 -9.05
CA ASN A 93 5.39 -12.91 -9.69
C ASN A 93 4.98 -14.11 -8.79
N ASN A 94 5.65 -14.40 -7.67
CA ASN A 94 5.28 -15.54 -6.81
C ASN A 94 5.64 -15.37 -5.33
N GLY A 95 5.82 -14.14 -4.87
CA GLY A 95 6.11 -13.81 -3.47
C GLY A 95 7.48 -14.22 -2.95
N CYS A 96 8.26 -15.07 -3.66
CA CYS A 96 9.59 -15.51 -3.24
C CYS A 96 10.69 -15.38 -4.32
N GLU A 97 10.37 -15.43 -5.61
CA GLU A 97 11.30 -15.21 -6.71
C GLU A 97 11.29 -13.73 -7.06
N HIS A 98 11.98 -12.95 -6.24
CA HIS A 98 12.90 -11.88 -6.61
C HIS A 98 13.20 -11.12 -5.30
N LEU A 99 14.44 -11.22 -4.83
CA LEU A 99 14.99 -10.29 -3.84
C LEU A 99 15.35 -8.94 -4.47
N ASP A 100 15.07 -8.79 -5.77
CA ASP A 100 15.33 -7.59 -6.52
C ASP A 100 14.11 -6.65 -6.43
N PRO A 101 14.20 -5.53 -5.67
CA PRO A 101 13.15 -4.51 -5.67
C PRO A 101 12.94 -3.84 -7.04
N TRP A 102 13.76 -4.19 -8.05
CA TRP A 102 13.68 -3.72 -9.44
C TRP A 102 12.99 -4.71 -10.39
N ASP A 103 12.47 -5.83 -9.90
CA ASP A 103 11.73 -6.78 -10.74
C ASP A 103 10.49 -6.09 -11.36
N GLN A 104 10.42 -6.08 -12.68
CA GLN A 104 9.30 -5.51 -13.46
C GLN A 104 8.22 -6.56 -13.76
N SER A 105 8.31 -7.71 -13.12
CA SER A 105 7.30 -8.76 -13.19
C SER A 105 5.92 -8.24 -12.82
N PRO A 106 4.85 -8.74 -13.46
CA PRO A 106 3.50 -8.43 -13.05
C PRO A 106 3.26 -8.69 -11.56
N PRO A 107 2.50 -7.84 -10.85
CA PRO A 107 1.91 -8.19 -9.58
C PRO A 107 1.11 -9.48 -9.74
N ALA A 108 1.40 -10.45 -8.89
CA ALA A 108 0.67 -11.70 -8.79
C ALA A 108 -0.13 -11.74 -7.48
N ILE A 109 -1.17 -12.58 -7.45
CA ILE A 109 -1.90 -12.87 -6.23
C ILE A 109 -1.43 -14.22 -5.70
N TYR A 110 -1.15 -14.26 -4.41
CA TYR A 110 -0.79 -15.49 -3.72
C TYR A 110 -1.29 -15.47 -2.28
N PRO A 111 -1.34 -16.63 -1.61
CA PRO A 111 -1.73 -16.70 -0.20
C PRO A 111 -0.95 -15.71 0.67
N ALA A 112 -1.67 -14.98 1.52
CA ALA A 112 -1.06 -14.03 2.43
C ALA A 112 -0.20 -14.77 3.47
N LYS A 113 0.92 -14.16 3.84
CA LYS A 113 1.78 -14.61 4.94
C LYS A 113 1.81 -13.51 6.01
N ASP A 114 2.25 -13.86 7.22
CA ASP A 114 2.40 -12.87 8.31
C ASP A 114 3.30 -11.70 7.93
N VAL A 115 4.31 -11.98 7.09
CA VAL A 115 5.11 -10.96 6.40
C VAL A 115 4.46 -10.67 5.04
N LEU A 116 3.94 -9.46 4.88
CA LEU A 116 3.36 -8.98 3.62
C LEU A 116 4.44 -8.37 2.71
N ASP A 117 4.16 -8.38 1.41
CA ASP A 117 5.07 -7.88 0.36
C ASP A 117 4.96 -6.36 0.19
N ASN A 118 5.52 -5.63 1.16
CA ASN A 118 5.62 -4.18 1.19
C ASN A 118 6.90 -3.70 0.48
N TRP A 119 7.04 -2.39 0.31
CA TRP A 119 8.29 -1.86 -0.24
C TRP A 119 9.50 -2.24 0.63
N PHE A 120 10.53 -2.80 -0.01
CA PHE A 120 11.78 -3.30 0.61
C PHE A 120 11.59 -4.39 1.68
N MET A 121 10.44 -5.06 1.73
CA MET A 121 10.22 -6.18 2.63
C MET A 121 9.41 -7.26 1.92
N SER A 122 10.01 -8.44 1.76
CA SER A 122 9.40 -9.58 1.06
C SER A 122 8.98 -10.69 2.03
N PRO A 123 7.88 -11.43 1.75
CA PRO A 123 7.45 -12.60 2.50
C PRO A 123 8.50 -13.72 2.59
N CYS A 124 9.56 -13.65 1.78
CA CYS A 124 10.58 -14.68 1.67
C CYS A 124 11.98 -14.19 2.05
N GLN A 125 12.12 -12.92 2.45
CA GLN A 125 13.32 -12.50 3.15
C GLN A 125 13.36 -13.21 4.51
N PRO A 126 14.42 -13.99 4.80
CA PRO A 126 14.68 -14.32 6.19
C PRO A 126 14.93 -12.98 6.89
N LEU A 127 14.06 -12.63 7.84
CA LEU A 127 14.38 -11.57 8.79
C LEU A 127 15.52 -12.11 9.64
N ALA A 128 16.74 -11.99 9.11
CA ALA A 128 17.97 -12.44 9.73
C ALA A 128 18.34 -11.43 10.82
N GLY A 129 17.56 -11.41 11.90
CA GLY A 129 18.02 -10.96 13.20
C GLY A 129 18.72 -12.12 13.93
N PRO A 130 19.57 -11.83 14.93
CA PRO A 130 20.17 -12.85 15.82
C PRO A 130 19.14 -13.64 16.66
N ILE A 131 17.85 -13.41 16.40
CA ILE A 131 16.67 -14.02 16.99
C ILE A 131 16.00 -14.82 15.87
N GLY A 132 16.58 -15.97 15.51
CA GLY A 132 15.96 -16.88 14.55
C GLY A 132 14.47 -17.06 14.88
N GLN A 133 13.60 -16.70 13.94
CA GLN A 133 12.15 -17.00 13.94
C GLN A 133 11.37 -16.58 15.21
N LEU A 134 11.22 -15.29 15.49
CA LEU A 134 10.01 -14.79 16.17
C LEU A 134 9.28 -13.87 15.20
N GLY A 135 8.58 -14.49 14.24
CA GLY A 135 8.19 -13.92 12.94
C GLY A 135 7.61 -12.51 12.98
N ALA A 136 8.00 -11.67 12.01
CA ALA A 136 7.33 -10.39 11.84
C ALA A 136 5.87 -10.58 11.47
N THR A 137 5.09 -9.61 11.89
CA THR A 137 3.66 -9.51 11.59
C THR A 137 3.29 -8.05 11.39
N ASN A 138 2.07 -7.81 10.95
CA ASN A 138 1.53 -6.48 10.73
C ASN A 138 0.05 -6.42 11.14
N VAL A 139 -0.46 -5.21 11.26
CA VAL A 139 -1.86 -4.96 11.66
C VAL A 139 -2.86 -5.53 10.65
N ALA A 140 -2.52 -5.62 9.37
CA ALA A 140 -3.45 -6.05 8.33
C ALA A 140 -3.75 -7.55 8.40
N MET A 141 -2.77 -8.39 8.74
CA MET A 141 -3.01 -9.83 8.91
C MET A 141 -3.95 -10.11 10.08
N SER A 142 -3.71 -9.47 11.23
CA SER A 142 -4.59 -9.53 12.40
C SER A 142 -6.02 -9.06 12.09
N PHE A 143 -6.14 -7.94 11.37
CA PHE A 143 -7.43 -7.41 10.94
C PHE A 143 -8.12 -8.36 9.95
N ALA A 144 -7.40 -8.87 8.94
CA ALA A 144 -7.92 -9.72 7.88
C ALA A 144 -8.48 -11.04 8.41
N ARG A 145 -7.78 -11.68 9.36
CA ARG A 145 -8.26 -12.90 10.03
C ARG A 145 -9.59 -12.67 10.73
N ARG A 146 -9.69 -11.59 11.50
CA ARG A 146 -10.91 -11.21 12.22
C ARG A 146 -12.02 -10.82 11.27
N TYR A 147 -11.70 -10.09 10.21
CA TYR A 147 -12.65 -9.75 9.15
C TYR A 147 -13.25 -11.00 8.51
N TYR A 148 -12.40 -11.94 8.10
CA TYR A 148 -12.86 -13.18 7.49
C TYR A 148 -13.76 -13.96 8.45
N GLU A 149 -13.30 -14.17 9.69
CA GLU A 149 -14.05 -14.94 10.69
C GLU A 149 -15.44 -14.34 11.01
N ASN A 150 -15.53 -13.01 11.08
CA ASN A 150 -16.76 -12.33 11.50
C ASN A 150 -17.67 -11.92 10.32
N ILE A 151 -17.12 -11.74 9.11
CA ILE A 151 -17.85 -11.18 7.97
C ILE A 151 -17.62 -12.03 6.71
N GLY A 152 -16.37 -12.21 6.30
CA GLY A 152 -16.01 -12.85 5.03
C GLY A 152 -16.57 -14.26 4.89
N ARG A 153 -16.38 -15.12 5.90
CA ARG A 153 -16.89 -16.49 5.95
C ARG A 153 -18.40 -16.56 5.74
N GLN A 154 -19.16 -15.69 6.41
CA GLN A 154 -20.62 -15.68 6.32
C GLN A 154 -21.10 -15.22 4.94
N LYS A 155 -20.34 -14.33 4.30
CA LYS A 155 -20.63 -13.81 2.96
C LYS A 155 -20.01 -14.65 1.84
N ASN A 156 -19.33 -15.75 2.17
CA ASN A 156 -18.60 -16.59 1.22
C ASN A 156 -17.56 -15.80 0.41
N ARG A 157 -16.85 -14.89 1.09
CA ARG A 157 -15.85 -13.99 0.50
C ARG A 157 -14.49 -14.26 1.09
N ASP A 158 -13.49 -14.33 0.22
CA ASP A 158 -12.08 -14.32 0.61
C ASP A 158 -11.60 -12.90 0.84
N VAL A 159 -10.46 -12.75 1.50
CA VAL A 159 -9.87 -11.45 1.79
C VAL A 159 -8.62 -11.25 0.95
N LEU A 160 -8.51 -10.10 0.29
CA LEU A 160 -7.33 -9.70 -0.48
C LEU A 160 -6.66 -8.49 0.17
N ILE A 161 -5.40 -8.63 0.57
CA ILE A 161 -4.62 -7.56 1.17
C ILE A 161 -3.80 -6.85 0.09
N VAL A 162 -3.84 -5.53 0.08
CA VAL A 162 -3.03 -4.67 -0.80
C VAL A 162 -1.94 -3.99 0.03
N PRO A 163 -0.72 -4.58 0.12
CA PRO A 163 0.39 -3.99 0.88
C PRO A 163 1.08 -2.84 0.13
N ALA A 164 0.93 -1.61 0.63
CA ALA A 164 1.47 -0.39 0.02
C ALA A 164 2.36 0.44 0.95
N ALA A 165 2.72 -0.09 2.11
CA ALA A 165 3.50 0.65 3.09
C ALA A 165 5.01 0.67 2.74
N LEU A 166 5.71 1.72 3.16
CA LEU A 166 7.15 1.90 2.99
C LEU A 166 7.82 2.37 4.29
N GLY A 167 8.71 1.55 4.84
CA GLY A 167 9.51 1.90 6.03
C GLY A 167 10.28 3.20 5.87
N GLY A 168 10.24 4.05 6.91
CA GLY A 168 10.94 5.35 6.91
C GLY A 168 10.31 6.42 6.01
N SER A 169 9.13 6.17 5.41
CA SER A 169 8.42 7.18 4.63
C SER A 169 7.77 8.24 5.51
N ALA A 170 7.99 9.51 5.19
CA ALA A 170 7.21 10.64 5.70
C ALA A 170 6.01 10.93 4.80
N SER A 171 4.98 11.58 5.32
CA SER A 171 3.72 11.86 4.60
C SER A 171 3.93 12.59 3.26
N PHE A 172 4.92 13.47 3.17
CA PHE A 172 5.19 14.21 1.93
C PHE A 172 5.73 13.34 0.79
N LEU A 173 6.38 12.21 1.08
CA LEU A 173 6.89 11.28 0.06
C LEU A 173 5.78 10.53 -0.67
N TRP A 174 4.56 10.56 -0.12
CA TRP A 174 3.39 10.01 -0.80
C TRP A 174 2.94 10.86 -1.97
N TRP A 175 3.29 12.15 -2.01
CA TRP A 175 2.95 13.07 -3.10
C TRP A 175 4.15 13.45 -3.99
N ASP A 176 5.37 13.17 -3.56
CA ASP A 176 6.58 13.55 -4.30
C ASP A 176 6.85 12.57 -5.46
N GLU A 177 7.15 13.09 -6.65
CA GLU A 177 7.65 12.29 -7.77
C GLU A 177 9.03 11.70 -7.46
N ARG A 178 9.80 12.40 -6.61
CA ARG A 178 11.15 12.03 -6.23
C ARG A 178 11.06 10.94 -5.19
N CYS A 179 11.03 9.73 -5.70
CA CYS A 179 11.11 8.59 -4.85
C CYS A 179 12.52 8.51 -4.20
N PRO A 180 12.64 8.27 -2.88
CA PRO A 180 13.91 8.38 -2.17
C PRO A 180 14.96 7.33 -2.54
N SER A 181 14.55 6.33 -3.31
CA SER A 181 15.41 5.29 -3.87
C SER A 181 15.34 5.35 -5.41
N PRO A 182 16.44 5.02 -6.12
CA PRO A 182 16.32 4.53 -7.50
C PRO A 182 15.18 3.50 -7.55
N GLY A 183 14.33 3.49 -8.59
CA GLY A 183 13.35 2.42 -8.83
C GLY A 183 12.07 2.39 -7.99
N CYS A 184 11.82 3.34 -7.09
CA CYS A 184 10.47 3.55 -6.57
C CYS A 184 9.67 4.61 -7.37
N GLY A 185 10.21 5.00 -8.53
CA GLY A 185 9.41 5.49 -9.65
C GLY A 185 8.55 4.35 -10.15
N VAL A 186 7.24 4.53 -10.09
CA VAL A 186 6.28 3.54 -10.56
C VAL A 186 6.45 3.42 -12.07
N ASP A 187 6.88 2.25 -12.57
CA ASP A 187 6.91 2.01 -14.01
C ASP A 187 5.46 2.01 -14.52
N THR A 188 5.02 3.14 -15.06
CA THR A 188 3.67 3.29 -15.61
C THR A 188 3.42 2.30 -16.75
N GLY A 189 4.47 1.84 -17.43
CA GLY A 189 4.38 0.91 -18.55
C GLY A 189 3.80 -0.46 -18.19
N PHE A 190 3.89 -0.88 -16.92
CA PHE A 190 3.21 -2.09 -16.47
C PHE A 190 1.69 -1.89 -16.33
N TYR A 191 1.27 -0.83 -15.65
CA TYR A 191 -0.14 -0.53 -15.41
C TYR A 191 -0.87 -0.05 -16.68
N GLU A 192 -0.16 0.59 -17.61
CA GLU A 192 -0.64 0.93 -18.95
C GLU A 192 -0.98 -0.33 -19.76
N LYS A 193 -0.16 -1.39 -19.69
CA LYS A 193 -0.44 -2.68 -20.37
C LYS A 193 -1.67 -3.40 -19.82
N LEU A 194 -2.04 -3.13 -18.58
CA LEU A 194 -3.24 -3.69 -17.96
C LEU A 194 -4.48 -2.79 -18.14
N HIS A 195 -4.37 -1.65 -18.83
CA HIS A 195 -5.41 -0.62 -18.96
C HIS A 195 -5.99 -0.13 -17.61
N VAL A 196 -5.24 -0.29 -16.50
CA VAL A 196 -5.56 0.30 -15.19
C VAL A 196 -4.98 1.71 -15.04
N ALA A 197 -4.04 2.08 -15.90
CA ALA A 197 -3.50 3.42 -16.01
C ALA A 197 -4.22 4.24 -17.09
N GLU A 198 -5.44 4.71 -16.80
CA GLU A 198 -5.74 6.08 -17.24
C GLU A 198 -4.75 7.01 -16.50
N PRO A 199 -4.25 8.10 -17.10
CA PRO A 199 -3.27 8.93 -16.43
C PRO A 199 -3.90 9.51 -15.16
N LEU A 200 -3.51 8.97 -13.99
CA LEU A 200 -3.79 9.54 -12.69
C LEU A 200 -3.18 10.95 -12.71
N ARG A 201 -4.01 11.96 -12.95
CA ARG A 201 -3.52 13.31 -13.29
C ARG A 201 -2.87 14.02 -12.11
N HIS A 202 -3.03 13.47 -10.90
CA HIS A 202 -2.68 14.12 -9.66
C HIS A 202 -1.80 13.25 -8.75
N ALA A 203 -2.03 11.93 -8.65
CA ALA A 203 -1.22 11.03 -7.81
C ALA A 203 0.21 10.77 -8.34
N LYS A 204 1.19 10.79 -7.45
CA LYS A 204 2.64 10.59 -7.72
C LYS A 204 3.27 9.70 -6.64
N GLY A 205 4.48 9.20 -6.88
CA GLY A 205 5.25 8.45 -5.87
C GLY A 205 4.49 7.25 -5.28
N LEU A 206 4.51 7.11 -3.95
CA LEU A 206 3.87 5.99 -3.23
C LEU A 206 2.35 5.99 -3.34
N LEU A 207 1.73 7.17 -3.50
CA LEU A 207 0.28 7.28 -3.66
C LEU A 207 -0.18 6.70 -4.99
N PHE A 208 0.58 6.95 -6.06
CA PHE A 208 0.31 6.34 -7.36
C PHE A 208 0.38 4.81 -7.28
N ASP A 209 1.44 4.26 -6.66
CA ASP A 209 1.57 2.81 -6.44
C ASP A 209 0.39 2.23 -5.67
N LEU A 210 0.01 2.85 -4.54
CA LEU A 210 -1.13 2.41 -3.74
C LEU A 210 -2.41 2.38 -4.58
N ILE A 211 -2.74 3.49 -5.25
CA ILE A 211 -3.97 3.61 -6.04
C ILE A 211 -4.00 2.57 -7.16
N GLN A 212 -2.89 2.42 -7.90
CA GLN A 212 -2.82 1.44 -8.99
C GLN A 212 -3.00 0.00 -8.50
N ARG A 213 -2.44 -0.35 -7.34
CA ARG A 213 -2.64 -1.68 -6.75
C ARG A 213 -4.07 -1.88 -6.27
N VAL A 214 -4.73 -0.84 -5.77
CA VAL A 214 -6.16 -0.91 -5.41
C VAL A 214 -7.04 -1.06 -6.65
N LEU A 215 -6.78 -0.31 -7.72
CA LEU A 215 -7.50 -0.43 -9.00
C LEU A 215 -7.28 -1.80 -9.64
N LEU A 216 -6.06 -2.33 -9.57
CA LEU A 216 -5.80 -3.71 -9.95
C LEU A 216 -6.64 -4.67 -9.10
N ALA A 217 -6.64 -4.52 -7.78
CA ALA A 217 -7.40 -5.37 -6.87
C ALA A 217 -8.90 -5.41 -7.20
N THR A 218 -9.49 -4.26 -7.48
CA THR A 218 -10.93 -4.15 -7.76
C THR A 218 -11.31 -4.66 -9.14
N THR A 219 -10.40 -4.65 -10.12
CA THR A 219 -10.66 -5.11 -11.50
C THR A 219 -10.52 -6.62 -11.69
N LEU A 220 -9.88 -7.34 -10.75
CA LEU A 220 -9.68 -8.80 -10.84
C LEU A 220 -10.99 -9.60 -10.91
N ALA A 221 -12.04 -9.15 -10.22
CA ALA A 221 -13.36 -9.74 -10.31
C ALA A 221 -14.45 -8.68 -10.06
N PRO A 222 -15.59 -8.76 -10.76
CA PRO A 222 -16.61 -7.70 -10.76
C PRO A 222 -17.26 -7.45 -9.40
N ARG A 223 -17.16 -8.42 -8.48
CA ARG A 223 -17.72 -8.33 -7.12
C ARG A 223 -16.67 -7.95 -6.09
N ASN A 224 -15.42 -7.68 -6.48
CA ASN A 224 -14.41 -7.21 -5.55
C ASN A 224 -14.78 -5.82 -5.04
N ARG A 225 -14.49 -5.56 -3.77
CA ARG A 225 -14.73 -4.25 -3.17
C ARG A 225 -13.69 -3.94 -2.11
N VAL A 226 -13.35 -2.67 -1.97
CA VAL A 226 -12.51 -2.20 -0.88
C VAL A 226 -13.35 -2.04 0.38
N VAL A 227 -12.92 -2.65 1.46
CA VAL A 227 -13.65 -2.65 2.74
C VAL A 227 -12.99 -1.75 3.76
N ALA A 228 -11.67 -1.57 3.71
CA ALA A 228 -10.95 -0.67 4.59
C ALA A 228 -9.58 -0.29 4.03
N LEU A 229 -9.10 0.91 4.39
CA LEU A 229 -7.69 1.28 4.40
C LEU A 229 -7.20 1.36 5.84
N LEU A 230 -6.15 0.62 6.16
CA LEU A 230 -5.41 0.70 7.41
C LEU A 230 -4.19 1.58 7.19
N TRP A 231 -4.06 2.66 7.97
CA TRP A 231 -3.02 3.66 7.79
C TRP A 231 -2.23 3.92 9.07
N LEU A 232 -0.96 3.50 9.12
CA LEU A 232 -0.07 3.79 10.26
C LEU A 232 1.13 4.63 9.78
N GLN A 233 1.09 5.92 10.05
CA GLN A 233 2.07 6.88 9.56
C GLN A 233 2.24 8.03 10.57
N GLY A 234 3.46 8.53 10.73
CA GLY A 234 3.71 9.83 11.36
C GLY A 234 5.10 9.97 11.94
N GLU A 235 5.76 8.86 12.25
CA GLU A 235 7.01 8.84 12.99
C GLU A 235 8.16 9.50 12.21
N SER A 236 8.16 9.36 10.89
CA SER A 236 9.17 9.98 10.02
C SER A 236 8.95 11.49 9.89
N ASP A 237 7.70 11.97 9.88
CA ASP A 237 7.37 13.41 9.79
C ASP A 237 7.88 14.23 10.98
N LEU A 238 8.25 13.56 12.08
CA LEU A 238 8.91 14.19 13.22
C LEU A 238 10.30 14.76 12.86
N PHE A 239 10.97 14.16 11.86
CA PHE A 239 12.38 14.42 11.56
C PHE A 239 12.69 14.74 10.10
N CYS A 240 11.85 14.32 9.15
CA CYS A 240 12.10 14.52 7.73
C CYS A 240 11.65 15.91 7.27
N VAL A 241 12.37 16.50 6.32
CA VAL A 241 12.25 17.91 5.92
C VAL A 241 12.07 18.03 4.39
N SER A 242 11.06 18.77 3.88
CA SER A 242 10.82 18.86 2.42
C SER A 242 11.80 19.77 1.67
N ASP A 243 12.37 20.77 2.36
CA ASP A 243 12.93 21.96 1.71
C ASP A 243 14.44 21.92 1.44
N SER A 244 15.06 20.73 1.34
CA SER A 244 16.44 20.67 0.87
C SER A 244 16.48 20.44 -0.65
N PRO A 245 16.92 21.42 -1.47
CA PRO A 245 17.40 21.13 -2.83
C PRO A 245 18.72 20.34 -2.81
N ARG A 246 19.23 19.99 -1.63
CA ARG A 246 20.46 19.23 -1.45
C ARG A 246 20.12 17.75 -1.49
N LYS A 247 20.56 17.12 -2.60
CA LYS A 247 20.83 15.70 -2.84
C LYS A 247 20.34 14.76 -1.74
N PHE A 248 19.58 13.74 -2.13
CA PHE A 248 19.53 12.44 -1.47
C PHE A 248 20.97 11.97 -1.18
N VAL A 249 21.55 12.35 -0.05
CA VAL A 249 22.85 11.83 0.36
C VAL A 249 22.54 10.47 0.98
N ASN A 250 22.93 9.40 0.29
CA ASN A 250 22.75 8.01 0.71
C ASN A 250 21.29 7.50 0.82
N GLY A 251 20.36 8.02 0.01
CA GLY A 251 19.01 7.45 -0.11
C GLY A 251 18.08 7.60 1.11
N ASN A 252 18.46 8.40 2.12
CA ASN A 252 17.63 8.64 3.31
C ASN A 252 17.32 10.14 3.48
N PRO A 253 16.09 10.60 3.17
CA PRO A 253 15.69 12.00 3.29
C PRO A 253 15.59 12.49 4.76
N CYS A 254 15.79 11.61 5.73
CA CYS A 254 15.59 11.86 7.16
C CYS A 254 16.90 11.83 7.98
N ASN A 255 18.04 11.56 7.33
CA ASN A 255 19.32 11.32 7.98
C ASN A 255 20.37 12.41 7.72
N GLN A 256 20.00 13.68 7.92
CA GLN A 256 20.96 14.78 7.93
C GLN A 256 21.33 15.03 9.40
N GLY A 257 22.47 14.51 9.84
CA GLY A 257 23.04 14.70 11.19
C GLY A 257 23.50 16.13 11.52
N GLY A 258 22.86 17.14 10.92
CA GLY A 258 23.05 18.55 11.29
C GLY A 258 22.13 18.97 12.44
N PRO A 259 22.39 20.12 13.08
CA PRO A 259 21.40 20.73 13.98
C PRO A 259 20.07 20.83 13.22
N LEU A 260 18.99 20.34 13.84
CA LEU A 260 17.63 20.40 13.30
C LEU A 260 17.26 21.87 13.04
N VAL A 261 17.59 22.38 11.86
CA VAL A 261 16.99 23.59 11.32
C VAL A 261 15.59 23.16 10.91
N LEU A 262 14.63 23.37 11.82
CA LEU A 262 13.24 22.98 11.67
C LEU A 262 12.67 23.53 10.35
N PRO A 263 12.18 22.71 9.41
CA PRO A 263 10.94 23.07 8.75
C PRO A 263 9.84 22.88 9.78
N GLN A 264 8.98 23.88 9.80
CA GLN A 264 7.98 24.15 10.82
C GLN A 264 6.73 23.29 10.61
N TRP A 265 6.86 21.98 10.42
CA TRP A 265 5.67 21.16 10.17
C TRP A 265 4.74 21.20 11.37
N SER A 266 3.64 21.92 11.19
CA SER A 266 2.55 22.01 12.16
C SER A 266 1.68 20.75 12.08
N SER A 267 0.96 20.45 13.17
CA SER A 267 -0.14 19.48 13.17
C SER A 267 -1.09 19.69 11.99
N ALA A 268 -1.31 20.95 11.59
CA ALA A 268 -2.17 21.31 10.47
C ALA A 268 -1.61 20.85 9.12
N GLU A 269 -0.31 20.98 8.86
CA GLU A 269 0.29 20.55 7.58
C GLU A 269 0.31 19.03 7.43
N TRP A 270 0.58 18.29 8.50
CA TRP A 270 0.46 16.84 8.48
C TRP A 270 -1.00 16.42 8.21
N LEU A 271 -1.95 17.06 8.88
CA LEU A 271 -3.38 16.80 8.68
C LEU A 271 -3.78 17.09 7.23
N ILE A 272 -3.47 18.28 6.70
CA ILE A 272 -3.80 18.67 5.32
C ILE A 272 -3.24 17.66 4.30
N ARG A 273 -1.98 17.25 4.44
CA ARG A 273 -1.35 16.28 3.53
C ARG A 273 -2.02 14.93 3.60
N THR A 274 -2.17 14.41 4.82
CA THR A 274 -2.77 13.09 5.05
C THR A 274 -4.22 13.07 4.56
N SER A 275 -4.97 14.16 4.79
CA SER A 275 -6.31 14.32 4.24
C SER A 275 -6.33 14.38 2.72
N ALA A 276 -5.39 15.09 2.09
CA ALA A 276 -5.26 15.11 0.64
C ALA A 276 -4.97 13.71 0.08
N ILE A 277 -4.08 12.93 0.70
CA ILE A 277 -3.80 11.53 0.33
C ILE A 277 -5.10 10.72 0.33
N PHE A 278 -5.87 10.79 1.41
CA PHE A 278 -7.11 10.02 1.55
C PHE A 278 -8.19 10.43 0.54
N ASN A 279 -8.39 11.75 0.37
CA ASN A 279 -9.35 12.27 -0.61
C ASN A 279 -8.96 11.85 -2.05
N GLU A 280 -7.67 11.83 -2.36
CA GLU A 280 -7.18 11.35 -3.66
C GLU A 280 -7.42 9.86 -3.86
N ILE A 281 -7.17 9.03 -2.84
CA ILE A 281 -7.47 7.59 -2.88
C ILE A 281 -8.96 7.38 -3.15
N HIS A 282 -9.84 8.03 -2.40
CA HIS A 282 -11.29 7.91 -2.61
C HIS A 282 -11.72 8.39 -3.99
N ARG A 283 -11.13 9.49 -4.47
CA ARG A 283 -11.42 10.07 -5.78
C ARG A 283 -11.06 9.11 -6.91
N GLU A 284 -9.84 8.58 -6.90
CA GLU A 284 -9.33 7.72 -7.99
C GLU A 284 -9.88 6.29 -7.94
N THR A 285 -10.21 5.79 -6.74
CA THR A 285 -10.83 4.47 -6.60
C THR A 285 -12.35 4.50 -6.75
N HIS A 286 -12.93 5.70 -6.92
CA HIS A 286 -14.38 5.93 -6.96
C HIS A 286 -15.14 5.24 -5.82
N SER A 287 -14.53 5.22 -4.63
CA SER A 287 -15.05 4.52 -3.46
C SER A 287 -14.77 5.34 -2.21
N ASN A 288 -15.74 5.39 -1.29
CA ASN A 288 -15.62 6.10 -0.02
C ASN A 288 -15.53 5.07 1.12
N PHE A 289 -14.68 4.05 0.98
CA PHE A 289 -14.51 3.01 2.00
C PHE A 289 -13.89 3.58 3.30
N PRO A 290 -14.12 2.94 4.45
CA PRO A 290 -13.54 3.36 5.73
C PRO A 290 -12.01 3.46 5.74
N ILE A 291 -11.48 4.53 6.32
CA ILE A 291 -10.04 4.72 6.55
C ILE A 291 -9.78 4.72 8.06
N LEU A 292 -9.01 3.73 8.53
CA LEU A 292 -8.61 3.58 9.92
C LEU A 292 -7.20 4.15 10.09
N VAL A 293 -7.12 5.32 10.72
CA VAL A 293 -5.88 6.05 10.97
C VAL A 293 -5.33 5.66 12.33
N GLY A 294 -4.27 4.87 12.35
CA GLY A 294 -3.60 4.46 13.57
C GLY A 294 -2.73 5.56 14.17
N GLY A 295 -2.73 5.67 15.49
CA GLY A 295 -1.74 6.42 16.26
C GLY A 295 -0.38 5.73 16.34
N MET A 296 0.63 6.54 16.61
CA MET A 296 2.02 6.09 16.81
C MET A 296 2.19 5.35 18.14
N VAL A 297 3.31 4.63 18.27
CA VAL A 297 3.71 4.01 19.55
C VAL A 297 3.87 5.07 20.65
N ARG A 298 3.34 4.82 21.85
CA ARG A 298 3.30 5.78 22.97
C ARG A 298 4.67 6.19 23.51
N SER A 299 5.66 5.34 23.28
CA SER A 299 7.03 5.47 23.78
C SER A 299 7.99 5.82 22.66
N PHE A 300 7.51 6.60 21.67
CA PHE A 300 8.36 7.10 20.61
C PHE A 300 9.38 8.09 21.19
N THR A 301 10.44 7.55 21.77
CA THR A 301 11.56 8.33 22.31
C THR A 301 12.45 8.87 21.20
N GLY A 302 12.09 8.60 19.94
CA GLY A 302 12.86 8.93 18.75
C GLY A 302 14.27 8.33 18.82
N TRP A 303 15.09 8.72 17.86
CA TRP A 303 16.52 8.36 17.80
C TRP A 303 17.35 9.18 18.81
N GLY A 304 16.81 9.47 20.00
CA GLY A 304 17.44 10.35 21.00
C GLY A 304 17.51 11.83 20.60
N ARG A 305 16.67 12.30 19.68
CA ARG A 305 16.71 13.67 19.15
C ARG A 305 15.92 14.65 20.03
N ALA A 306 16.54 15.76 20.42
CA ALA A 306 15.89 16.82 21.18
C ALA A 306 14.64 17.35 20.45
N GLY A 307 13.54 17.55 21.19
CA GLY A 307 12.27 18.05 20.64
C GLY A 307 11.33 17.00 20.03
N ALA A 308 11.73 15.72 19.96
CA ALA A 308 10.90 14.65 19.40
C ALA A 308 9.54 14.51 20.10
N ARG A 309 9.50 14.60 21.44
CA ARG A 309 8.26 14.46 22.23
C ARG A 309 7.21 15.52 21.93
N LEU A 310 7.62 16.77 21.71
CA LEU A 310 6.67 17.85 21.39
C LEU A 310 6.05 17.59 20.00
N LYS A 311 6.86 17.21 19.03
CA LYS A 311 6.39 16.88 17.68
C LYS A 311 5.53 15.62 17.65
N GLU A 312 5.88 14.63 18.46
CA GLU A 312 5.10 13.40 18.62
C GLU A 312 3.69 13.74 19.09
N GLN A 313 3.56 14.59 20.11
CA GLN A 313 2.28 15.07 20.58
C GLN A 313 1.53 15.84 19.49
N MET A 314 2.21 16.70 18.73
CA MET A 314 1.61 17.44 17.62
C MET A 314 1.01 16.53 16.55
N ILE A 315 1.74 15.51 16.12
CA ILE A 315 1.24 14.53 15.13
C ILE A 315 0.12 13.70 15.76
N ALA A 316 0.28 13.22 16.99
CA ALA A 316 -0.76 12.45 17.68
C ALA A 316 -2.07 13.26 17.84
N ASP A 317 -1.98 14.55 18.17
CA ASP A 317 -3.14 15.44 18.24
C ASP A 317 -3.78 15.65 16.87
N ALA A 318 -2.97 15.81 15.81
CA ALA A 318 -3.47 15.87 14.45
C ALA A 318 -4.18 14.57 14.04
N THR A 319 -3.59 13.41 14.33
CA THR A 319 -4.18 12.10 14.04
C THR A 319 -5.51 11.93 14.76
N ARG A 320 -5.62 12.35 16.03
CA ARG A 320 -6.88 12.28 16.81
C ARG A 320 -8.02 13.10 16.21
N THR A 321 -7.73 14.08 15.36
CA THR A 321 -8.78 14.88 14.69
C THR A 321 -9.53 14.10 13.62
N PHE A 322 -9.01 12.97 13.14
CA PHE A 322 -9.77 12.05 12.29
C PHE A 322 -10.90 11.43 13.12
N GLN A 323 -12.09 12.00 13.01
CA GLN A 323 -13.30 11.56 13.68
C GLN A 323 -14.44 11.55 12.67
N PRO A 324 -15.43 10.66 12.83
CA PRO A 324 -16.62 10.68 11.98
C PRO A 324 -17.27 12.06 11.97
N GLY A 325 -17.63 12.54 10.79
CA GLY A 325 -18.29 13.84 10.62
C GLY A 325 -17.35 15.06 10.63
N ASN A 326 -16.03 14.86 10.72
CA ASN A 326 -15.09 15.96 10.49
C ASN A 326 -14.93 16.23 8.97
N SER A 327 -14.89 17.50 8.59
CA SER A 327 -14.96 17.99 7.20
C SER A 327 -13.72 17.70 6.34
N PHE A 328 -12.61 17.22 6.90
CA PHE A 328 -11.35 17.08 6.15
C PHE A 328 -11.29 15.83 5.26
N VAL A 329 -11.87 14.71 5.72
CA VAL A 329 -11.96 13.45 4.98
C VAL A 329 -13.21 12.71 5.44
N THR A 330 -14.10 12.37 4.52
CA THR A 330 -15.25 11.52 4.83
C THR A 330 -14.78 10.11 5.14
N ASN A 331 -15.43 9.45 6.11
CA ASN A 331 -15.18 8.04 6.44
C ASN A 331 -13.77 7.71 6.97
N ALA A 332 -13.00 8.71 7.41
CA ALA A 332 -11.73 8.50 8.11
C ALA A 332 -11.89 8.61 9.62
N VAL A 333 -11.26 7.69 10.36
CA VAL A 333 -11.35 7.66 11.82
C VAL A 333 -10.04 7.26 12.47
N TYR A 334 -9.72 7.94 13.56
CA TYR A 334 -8.62 7.62 14.43
C TYR A 334 -8.92 6.36 15.25
N VAL A 335 -7.99 5.42 15.22
CA VAL A 335 -7.98 4.26 16.11
C VAL A 335 -6.77 4.35 17.02
N PRO A 336 -6.94 4.52 18.35
CA PRO A 336 -5.81 4.59 19.26
C PRO A 336 -5.07 3.25 19.34
N PRO A 337 -3.75 3.26 19.55
CA PRO A 337 -3.03 2.04 19.87
C PRO A 337 -3.58 1.46 21.19
N PRO A 338 -3.73 0.12 21.30
CA PRO A 338 -4.14 -0.55 22.52
C PRO A 338 -3.37 -0.04 23.76
N ALA A 339 -4.02 -0.06 24.92
CA ALA A 339 -3.41 0.46 26.15
C ALA A 339 -2.16 -0.34 26.56
N GLU A 340 -2.15 -1.61 26.23
CA GLU A 340 -1.06 -2.56 26.43
C GLU A 340 0.01 -2.52 25.33
N SER A 341 -0.18 -1.74 24.26
CA SER A 341 0.80 -1.62 23.19
C SER A 341 2.12 -1.06 23.69
N ARG A 342 3.19 -1.73 23.27
CA ARG A 342 4.57 -1.47 23.67
C ARG A 342 5.45 -1.40 22.45
N SER A 343 6.54 -0.64 22.57
CA SER A 343 7.67 -0.80 21.66
C SER A 343 8.30 -2.18 21.83
N THR A 344 9.06 -2.62 20.83
CA THR A 344 9.88 -3.84 20.91
C THR A 344 10.80 -3.82 22.13
N PHE A 345 11.44 -2.68 22.39
CA PHE A 345 12.35 -2.50 23.51
C PHE A 345 11.66 -2.66 24.86
N GLU A 346 10.48 -2.06 25.05
CA GLU A 346 9.69 -2.23 26.27
C GLU A 346 9.28 -3.68 26.48
N GLU A 347 8.84 -4.34 25.40
CA GLU A 347 8.41 -5.73 25.47
C GLU A 347 9.55 -6.68 25.86
N PHE A 348 10.74 -6.47 25.29
CA PHE A 348 11.92 -7.26 25.65
C PHE A 348 12.37 -7.02 27.09
N ASN A 349 12.25 -5.80 27.60
CA ASN A 349 12.60 -5.50 28.99
C ASN A 349 11.61 -6.11 30.01
N LEU A 350 10.34 -6.27 29.62
CA LEU A 350 9.30 -6.81 30.50
C LEU A 350 9.23 -8.33 30.51
N ARG A 351 9.80 -9.01 29.51
CA ARG A 351 9.87 -10.48 29.43
C ARG A 351 11.30 -10.96 29.76
N PRO A 352 11.56 -11.53 30.94
CA PRO A 352 12.92 -11.94 31.36
C PRO A 352 13.67 -12.79 30.33
N GLN A 353 12.95 -13.69 29.64
CA GLN A 353 13.49 -14.56 28.60
C GLN A 353 13.90 -13.84 27.31
N LEU A 354 13.35 -12.64 27.06
CA LEU A 354 13.65 -11.81 25.89
C LEU A 354 14.62 -10.68 26.19
N LYS A 355 14.87 -10.36 27.46
CA LYS A 355 15.73 -9.24 27.88
C LYS A 355 17.14 -9.29 27.28
N LYS A 356 17.66 -10.48 27.00
CA LYS A 356 18.95 -10.69 26.30
C LYS A 356 18.98 -10.13 24.86
N PHE A 357 17.81 -9.89 24.27
CA PHE A 357 17.65 -9.32 22.93
C PHE A 357 17.35 -7.82 22.95
N ALA A 358 17.03 -7.26 24.13
CA ALA A 358 16.89 -5.82 24.29
C ALA A 358 18.24 -5.15 24.04
N ASN A 359 18.32 -4.38 22.96
CA ASN A 359 19.49 -3.58 22.66
C ASN A 359 19.13 -2.10 22.87
N PRO A 360 19.50 -1.50 24.02
CA PRO A 360 19.23 -0.08 24.28
C PRO A 360 19.99 0.85 23.32
N LYS A 361 20.96 0.33 22.57
CA LYS A 361 21.68 1.06 21.51
C LYS A 361 21.06 0.88 20.13
N ASP A 362 20.07 0.02 19.98
CA ASP A 362 19.29 -0.12 18.74
C ASP A 362 18.02 0.74 18.85
N PRO A 363 18.05 1.98 18.35
CA PRO A 363 16.89 2.86 18.35
C PRO A 363 15.70 2.31 17.55
N SER A 364 15.90 1.34 16.64
CA SER A 364 14.79 0.73 15.89
C SER A 364 13.83 -0.02 16.83
N GLN A 365 14.35 -0.65 17.89
CA GLN A 365 13.56 -1.36 18.89
C GLN A 365 12.68 -0.42 19.73
N ALA A 366 13.03 0.86 19.82
CA ALA A 366 12.28 1.86 20.59
C ALA A 366 11.21 2.60 19.75
N VAL A 367 11.25 2.48 18.42
CA VAL A 367 10.33 3.17 17.50
C VAL A 367 9.28 2.26 16.88
N HIS A 368 9.54 0.95 16.86
CA HIS A 368 8.60 -0.03 16.35
C HIS A 368 7.79 -0.67 17.46
N PHE A 369 6.50 -0.83 17.25
CA PHE A 369 5.66 -1.71 18.08
C PHE A 369 6.28 -3.10 18.15
N SER A 370 6.13 -3.81 19.27
CA SER A 370 6.44 -5.24 19.31
C SER A 370 5.48 -6.03 18.40
N ASN A 371 5.86 -7.23 17.97
CA ASN A 371 4.96 -8.05 17.16
C ASN A 371 3.61 -8.32 17.83
N GLN A 372 3.60 -8.61 19.15
CA GLN A 372 2.34 -8.75 19.90
C GLN A 372 1.52 -7.44 19.89
N SER A 373 2.18 -6.29 19.96
CA SER A 373 1.48 -5.00 19.92
C SER A 373 0.86 -4.74 18.55
N LEU A 374 1.53 -5.10 17.45
CA LEU A 374 0.98 -5.02 16.10
C LEU A 374 -0.23 -5.96 15.93
N GLN A 375 -0.16 -7.19 16.47
CA GLN A 375 -1.30 -8.12 16.47
C GLN A 375 -2.50 -7.54 17.23
N ASN A 376 -2.29 -7.07 18.46
CA ASN A 376 -3.35 -6.46 19.26
C ASN A 376 -3.91 -5.21 18.59
N TYR A 377 -3.08 -4.46 17.88
CA TYR A 377 -3.52 -3.25 17.21
C TYR A 377 -4.42 -3.57 16.01
N GLY A 378 -4.06 -4.55 15.17
CA GLY A 378 -4.95 -5.00 14.10
C GLY A 378 -6.30 -5.52 14.62
N ARG A 379 -6.32 -6.15 15.81
CA ARG A 379 -7.56 -6.52 16.52
C ARG A 379 -8.40 -5.29 16.87
N VAL A 380 -7.81 -4.30 17.52
CA VAL A 380 -8.53 -3.07 17.92
C VAL A 380 -9.02 -2.29 16.69
N MET A 381 -8.24 -2.25 15.61
CA MET A 381 -8.70 -1.67 14.34
C MET A 381 -9.91 -2.41 13.78
N PHE A 382 -9.92 -3.74 13.80
CA PHE A 382 -11.07 -4.52 13.38
C PHE A 382 -12.29 -4.29 14.29
N GLU A 383 -12.11 -4.27 15.61
CA GLU A 383 -13.19 -4.04 16.57
C GLU A 383 -13.84 -2.66 16.36
N ASP A 384 -13.04 -1.61 16.18
CA ASP A 384 -13.53 -0.27 15.85
C ASP A 384 -14.27 -0.27 14.51
N TYR A 385 -13.68 -0.85 13.46
CA TYR A 385 -14.33 -1.01 12.15
C TYR A 385 -15.69 -1.70 12.24
N PHE A 386 -15.72 -2.87 12.90
CA PHE A 386 -16.91 -3.70 13.01
C PHE A 386 -18.02 -3.03 13.82
N SER A 387 -17.67 -2.30 14.88
CA SER A 387 -18.62 -1.53 15.68
C SER A 387 -19.29 -0.41 14.87
N ARG A 388 -18.54 0.23 13.96
CA ARG A 388 -19.02 1.34 13.12
C ARG A 388 -19.91 0.89 11.99
N ILE A 389 -19.59 -0.25 11.39
CA ILE A 389 -20.48 -0.91 10.43
C ILE A 389 -21.82 -1.23 11.08
N LYS A 390 -21.81 -1.87 12.25
CA LYS A 390 -23.06 -2.21 12.97
C LYS A 390 -23.90 -1.00 13.35
N SER A 391 -23.25 0.12 13.67
CA SER A 391 -23.94 1.37 14.02
C SER A 391 -24.30 2.23 12.81
N HIS A 392 -24.04 1.77 11.57
CA HIS A 392 -24.20 2.56 10.33
C HIS A 392 -23.44 3.90 10.36
N ALA A 393 -22.41 4.00 11.21
CA ALA A 393 -21.54 5.16 11.28
C ALA A 393 -20.60 5.24 10.07
N PHE A 394 -20.38 4.09 9.42
CA PHE A 394 -19.84 4.02 8.07
C PHE A 394 -21.00 3.85 7.08
N VAL A 395 -20.93 4.57 5.97
CA VAL A 395 -21.84 4.36 4.84
C VAL A 395 -21.44 3.02 4.21
N GLU A 396 -22.25 1.97 4.39
CA GLU A 396 -22.06 0.69 3.70
C GLU A 396 -22.34 0.88 2.20
N PHE A 397 -21.48 0.28 1.35
CA PHE A 397 -21.62 0.22 -0.10
C PHE A 397 -21.83 -1.22 -0.59
#